data_AF-A0A1H8H2L7-F1
#
_entry.id   AF-A0A1H8H2L7-F1
#
_cell.length_a   1.000
_cell.length_b   1.000
_cell.length_c   1.000
_cell.angle_alpha   90.00
_cell.angle_beta   90.00
_cell.angle_gamma   90.00
#
_symmetry.space_group_name_H-M   'P 1'
#
loop_
_entity.id
_entity.type
_entity.pdbx_description
1 polymer ?
#
loop_
_entity_poly.entity_id
_entity_poly.type
_entity_poly.pdbx_seq_one_letter_code
_entity_poly.pdbx_strand_id
1 'polypeptide(L)'
;MTDYNDGRWHGWNGGECPVHPETLVEIVYFEEGITHNEALCKYCDFSDEADLPIIAFRVVKEHREPREWWIVPGRTEMPCSIPGYYTKPCVGAVRVREVFDDEKSEGL
;
A
#
# COMPACT_ATOMS: atom_id res chain seq x y z
N MET A 1 -7.56 2.00 -12.15
CA MET A 1 -6.26 1.64 -11.58
C MET A 1 -6.35 0.18 -11.21
N THR A 2 -5.40 -0.64 -11.63
CA THR A 2 -5.39 -2.09 -11.35
C THR A 2 -5.03 -2.29 -9.87
N ASP A 3 -5.79 -3.13 -9.17
CA ASP A 3 -5.47 -3.53 -7.81
C ASP A 3 -4.46 -4.69 -7.87
N TYR A 4 -3.24 -4.43 -7.43
CA TYR A 4 -2.15 -5.41 -7.38
C TYR A 4 -2.04 -6.13 -6.03
N ASN A 5 -2.85 -5.76 -5.04
CA ASN A 5 -2.84 -6.37 -3.71
C ASN A 5 -3.74 -7.63 -3.63
N ASP A 6 -3.57 -8.53 -4.60
CA ASP A 6 -4.33 -9.79 -4.71
C ASP A 6 -3.48 -11.04 -4.42
N GLY A 7 -2.20 -10.85 -4.07
CA GLY A 7 -1.25 -11.94 -3.81
C GLY A 7 -0.88 -12.76 -5.05
N ARG A 8 -1.16 -12.26 -6.26
CA ARG A 8 -0.81 -12.91 -7.53
C ARG A 8 0.40 -12.25 -8.19
N TRP A 9 1.03 -12.98 -9.10
CA TRP A 9 2.08 -12.44 -9.94
C TRP A 9 1.47 -11.65 -11.10
N HIS A 10 1.98 -10.44 -11.31
CA HIS A 10 1.60 -9.55 -12.39
C HIS A 10 2.80 -9.32 -13.29
N GLY A 11 2.59 -9.48 -14.60
CA GLY A 11 3.62 -9.16 -15.58
C GLY A 11 3.92 -7.66 -15.59
N TRP A 12 5.20 -7.31 -15.65
CA TRP A 12 5.68 -5.94 -15.81
C TRP A 12 6.17 -5.72 -17.23
N ASN A 13 5.66 -4.67 -17.88
CA ASN A 13 5.98 -4.34 -19.28
C ASN A 13 6.65 -2.97 -19.40
N GLY A 14 7.30 -2.49 -18.34
CA GLY A 14 7.98 -1.19 -18.32
C GLY A 14 7.14 -0.01 -17.83
N GLY A 15 7.82 1.10 -17.51
CA GLY A 15 7.23 2.35 -16.99
C GLY A 15 7.61 2.69 -15.54
N GLU A 16 6.73 3.40 -14.82
CA GLU A 16 6.93 3.77 -13.41
C GLU A 16 6.45 2.67 -12.45
N CYS A 17 7.03 2.56 -11.24
CA CYS A 17 6.58 1.58 -10.23
C CYS A 17 5.04 1.65 -10.06
N PRO A 18 4.32 0.53 -10.29
CA PRO A 18 2.85 0.54 -10.33
C PRO A 18 2.20 0.57 -8.94
N VAL A 19 2.99 0.49 -7.87
CA VAL A 19 2.54 0.44 -6.46
C VAL A 19 3.24 1.50 -5.62
N HIS A 20 2.76 1.72 -4.40
CA HIS A 20 3.37 2.71 -3.51
C HIS A 20 4.84 2.34 -3.19
N PRO A 21 5.79 3.29 -3.12
CA PRO A 21 7.22 3.02 -2.89
C PRO A 21 7.53 2.24 -1.61
N GLU A 22 6.65 2.31 -0.61
CA GLU A 22 6.77 1.57 0.66
C GLU A 22 6.01 0.24 0.69
N THR A 23 5.44 -0.18 -0.45
CA THR A 23 4.84 -1.51 -0.60
C THR A 23 5.94 -2.56 -0.64
N LEU A 24 5.78 -3.64 0.13
CA LEU A 24 6.67 -4.79 0.08
C LEU A 24 6.28 -5.69 -1.09
N VAL A 25 7.23 -5.99 -1.96
CA VAL A 25 7.03 -6.77 -3.19
C VAL A 25 8.06 -7.89 -3.31
N GLU A 26 7.69 -8.95 -4.03
CA GLU A 26 8.62 -9.91 -4.62
C GLU A 26 8.73 -9.66 -6.11
N ILE A 27 9.89 -9.97 -6.69
CA ILE A 27 10.26 -9.59 -8.06
C ILE A 27 10.90 -10.75 -8.80
N VAL A 28 10.57 -10.85 -10.09
CA VAL A 28 11.23 -11.71 -11.06
C VAL A 28 12.03 -10.84 -12.02
N TYR A 29 13.34 -11.09 -12.09
CA TYR A 29 14.22 -10.48 -13.07
C TYR A 29 14.34 -11.37 -14.31
N PHE A 30 14.54 -10.76 -15.48
CA PHE A 30 14.65 -11.49 -16.75
C PHE A 30 15.80 -12.51 -16.75
N GLU A 31 16.98 -12.13 -16.25
CA GLU A 31 18.18 -12.99 -16.32
C GLU A 31 18.35 -13.94 -15.13
N GLU A 32 17.88 -13.55 -13.93
CA GLU A 32 18.08 -14.34 -12.70
C GLU A 32 16.90 -15.24 -12.33
N GLY A 33 15.74 -15.08 -12.98
CA GLY A 33 14.51 -15.81 -12.65
C GLY A 33 13.84 -15.30 -11.37
N ILE A 34 13.12 -16.18 -10.67
CA ILE A 34 12.35 -15.82 -9.46
C ILE A 34 13.33 -15.64 -8.29
N THR A 35 13.57 -14.40 -7.90
CA THR A 35 14.22 -14.05 -6.64
C THR A 35 13.17 -13.91 -5.53
N HIS A 36 13.22 -14.78 -4.53
CA HIS A 36 12.35 -14.75 -3.35
C HIS A 36 12.77 -13.69 -2.31
N ASN A 37 13.33 -12.58 -2.75
CA ASN A 37 13.71 -11.50 -1.85
C ASN A 37 12.58 -10.48 -1.80
N GLU A 38 11.94 -10.40 -0.63
CA GLU A 38 11.00 -9.32 -0.32
C GLU A 38 11.78 -8.01 -0.20
N ALA A 39 11.37 -7.00 -0.97
CA ALA A 39 11.95 -5.68 -0.93
C ALA A 39 10.86 -4.60 -1.02
N LEU A 40 11.12 -3.42 -0.45
CA LEU A 40 10.23 -2.27 -0.65
C LEU A 40 10.35 -1.79 -2.11
N CYS A 41 9.25 -1.41 -2.77
CA CYS A 41 9.28 -1.00 -4.18
C CYS A 41 10.32 0.10 -4.45
N LYS A 42 10.55 1.01 -3.49
CA LYS A 42 11.55 2.09 -3.62
C LYS A 42 13.00 1.63 -3.83
N TYR A 43 13.30 0.37 -3.50
CA TYR A 43 14.62 -0.23 -3.70
C TYR A 43 14.70 -1.09 -4.97
N CYS A 44 13.61 -1.17 -5.71
CA CYS A 44 13.49 -1.97 -6.91
C CYS A 44 13.51 -1.06 -8.12
N ASP A 45 14.37 -1.36 -9.08
CA ASP A 45 14.48 -0.54 -10.28
C ASP A 45 13.44 -0.99 -11.33
N PHE A 46 12.29 -0.31 -11.35
CA PHE A 46 11.23 -0.52 -12.34
C PHE A 46 11.51 0.19 -13.68
N SER A 47 12.66 0.86 -13.82
CA SER A 47 13.07 1.54 -15.05
C SER A 47 13.29 0.57 -16.20
N ASP A 48 12.97 1.02 -17.42
CA ASP A 48 13.29 0.32 -18.66
C ASP A 48 14.81 0.28 -18.94
N GLU A 49 15.60 1.11 -18.25
CA GLU A 49 17.05 1.19 -18.35
C GLU A 49 17.80 0.42 -17.24
N ALA A 50 17.08 -0.34 -16.40
CA ALA A 50 17.68 -1.11 -15.32
C ALA A 50 18.66 -2.18 -15.86
N ASP A 51 19.81 -2.35 -15.19
CA ASP A 51 20.79 -3.40 -15.52
C ASP A 51 20.17 -4.81 -15.44
N LEU A 52 19.18 -4.98 -14.55
CA LEU A 52 18.40 -6.21 -14.39
C LEU A 52 16.91 -5.89 -14.60
N PRO A 53 16.36 -6.11 -15.81
CA PRO A 53 14.99 -5.74 -16.09
C PRO A 53 14.00 -6.64 -15.34
N ILE A 54 13.06 -6.00 -14.66
CA ILE A 54 11.94 -6.65 -13.98
C ILE A 54 10.91 -7.11 -15.03
N ILE A 55 10.44 -8.36 -14.92
CA ILE A 55 9.41 -8.91 -15.82
C ILE A 55 8.12 -9.30 -15.12
N ALA A 56 8.16 -9.48 -13.81
CA ALA A 56 6.96 -9.69 -13.00
C ALA A 56 7.20 -9.27 -11.55
N PHE A 57 6.12 -8.91 -10.88
CA PHE A 57 6.13 -8.60 -9.46
C PHE A 57 4.86 -9.13 -8.78
N ARG A 58 4.89 -9.23 -7.46
CA ARG A 58 3.73 -9.50 -6.62
C ARG A 58 3.79 -8.67 -5.36
N VAL A 59 2.65 -8.14 -4.92
CA VAL A 59 2.54 -7.48 -3.62
C VAL A 59 2.48 -8.51 -2.50
N VAL A 60 3.39 -8.38 -1.52
CA VAL A 60 3.43 -9.18 -0.30
C VAL A 60 2.72 -8.46 0.84
N LYS A 61 3.05 -7.18 1.04
CA LYS A 61 2.43 -6.30 2.04
C LYS A 61 2.16 -4.94 1.42
N GLU A 62 0.87 -4.64 1.22
CA GLU A 62 0.43 -3.33 0.74
C GLU A 62 0.79 -2.23 1.74
N HIS A 63 1.33 -1.13 1.25
CA HIS A 63 1.44 0.08 2.05
C HIS A 63 0.09 0.81 2.12
N ARG A 64 -0.39 1.09 3.34
CA ARG A 64 -1.60 1.87 3.58
C ARG A 64 -1.29 3.06 4.48
N GLU A 65 -1.73 4.24 4.08
CA GLU A 65 -1.68 5.42 4.94
C GLU A 65 -2.85 5.40 5.95
N PRO A 66 -2.61 5.70 7.23
CA PRO A 66 -3.66 5.78 8.24
C PRO A 66 -4.69 6.84 7.88
N ARG A 67 -5.98 6.48 7.82
CA ARG A 67 -7.04 7.47 7.61
C ARG A 67 -7.36 8.17 8.92
N GLU A 68 -7.71 9.45 8.82
CA GLU A 68 -8.21 10.24 9.92
C GLU A 68 -9.61 10.78 9.60
N TRP A 69 -10.52 10.69 10.56
CA TRP A 69 -11.87 11.25 10.44
C TRP A 69 -12.44 11.62 11.80
N TRP A 70 -13.57 12.32 11.79
CA TRP A 70 -14.28 12.74 13.00
C TRP A 70 -15.54 11.88 13.19
N ILE A 71 -15.76 11.41 14.42
CA ILE A 71 -17.02 10.76 14.83
C ILE A 71 -17.77 11.66 15.81
N VAL A 72 -19.11 11.63 15.74
CA VAL A 72 -19.98 12.30 16.73
C VAL A 72 -20.71 11.20 17.52
N PRO A 73 -20.44 11.04 18.83
CA PRO A 73 -21.11 10.03 19.65
C PRO A 73 -22.63 10.15 19.57
N GLY A 74 -23.33 9.02 19.43
CA GLY A 74 -24.79 8.98 19.35
C GLY A 74 -25.38 9.17 17.94
N ARG A 75 -24.56 9.33 16.90
CA ARG A 75 -25.00 9.20 15.49
C ARG A 75 -24.51 7.86 14.93
N THR A 76 -25.44 7.04 14.44
CA THR A 76 -25.15 5.72 13.85
C THR A 76 -24.77 5.78 12.37
N GLU A 77 -24.94 6.94 11.72
CA GLU A 77 -24.61 7.11 10.32
C GLU A 77 -23.11 7.42 10.19
N MET A 78 -22.37 6.51 9.54
CA MET A 78 -21.00 6.78 9.14
C MET A 78 -20.99 8.01 8.21
N PRO A 79 -20.26 9.09 8.55
CA PRO A 79 -20.19 10.28 7.72
C PRO A 79 -19.35 10.09 6.44
N CYS A 80 -18.85 8.87 6.18
CA CYS A 80 -17.91 8.54 5.11
C CYS A 80 -18.41 8.82 3.68
N SER A 81 -19.66 9.23 3.50
CA SER A 81 -20.27 9.43 2.17
C SER A 81 -20.66 10.87 1.85
N ILE A 82 -20.47 11.84 2.76
CA ILE A 82 -20.92 13.23 2.54
C ILE A 82 -19.73 14.18 2.33
N PRO A 83 -19.48 14.65 1.10
CA PRO A 83 -18.48 15.66 0.82
C PRO A 83 -18.83 16.95 1.58
N GLY A 84 -17.95 17.41 2.47
CA GLY A 84 -18.09 18.69 3.19
C GLY A 84 -18.27 18.61 4.72
N TYR A 85 -18.44 17.41 5.30
CA TYR A 85 -18.50 17.26 6.77
C TYR A 85 -17.13 17.35 7.47
N TYR A 86 -16.05 17.51 6.70
CA TYR A 86 -14.67 17.33 7.13
C TYR A 86 -13.95 18.60 7.62
N THR A 87 -14.60 19.77 7.60
CA THR A 87 -13.86 21.04 7.79
C THR A 87 -14.17 21.81 9.07
N LYS A 88 -15.16 21.41 9.89
CA LYS A 88 -15.42 22.04 11.20
C LYS A 88 -15.81 21.02 12.27
N PRO A 89 -15.11 20.96 13.43
CA PRO A 89 -15.51 20.08 14.51
C PRO A 89 -16.86 20.55 15.09
N CYS A 90 -17.84 19.65 15.14
CA CYS A 90 -19.02 19.85 15.97
C CYS A 90 -18.62 19.72 17.45
N VAL A 91 -19.26 20.46 18.34
CA VAL A 91 -19.07 20.31 19.79
C VAL A 91 -19.33 18.85 20.17
N GLY A 92 -18.35 18.19 20.78
CA GLY A 92 -18.43 16.76 21.15
C GLY A 92 -17.94 15.77 20.09
N ALA A 93 -17.38 16.23 18.97
CA ALA A 93 -16.73 15.36 17.99
C ALA A 93 -15.41 14.78 18.53
N VAL A 94 -15.16 13.50 18.25
CA VAL A 94 -13.92 12.80 18.58
C VAL A 94 -13.12 12.57 17.30
N ARG A 95 -11.83 12.91 17.33
CA ARG A 95 -10.89 12.59 16.24
C ARG A 95 -10.48 11.14 16.36
N VAL A 96 -10.65 10.38 15.28
CA VAL A 96 -10.23 9.00 15.17
C VAL A 96 -9.15 8.90 14.10
N ARG A 97 -8.18 8.03 14.34
CA ARG A 97 -7.12 7.67 13.41
C ARG A 97 -7.06 6.14 13.35
N GLU A 98 -6.96 5.59 12.15
CA GLU A 98 -6.65 4.17 11.96
C GLU A 98 -5.28 3.83 12.54
N VAL A 99 -5.20 2.71 13.25
CA VAL A 99 -3.94 2.16 13.76
C VAL A 99 -3.81 0.77 13.16
N PHE A 100 -2.71 0.53 12.45
CA PHE A 100 -2.37 -0.79 11.93
C PHE A 100 -1.56 -1.53 13.00
N ASP A 101 -1.92 -2.78 13.29
CA ASP A 101 -1.03 -3.68 14.02
C ASP A 101 0.12 -4.06 13.07
N ASP A 102 1.35 -3.67 13.40
CA ASP A 102 2.51 -4.36 12.82
C ASP A 102 2.59 -5.73 13.49
N GLU A 103 2.45 -6.79 12.70
CA GLU A 103 2.65 -8.16 13.18
C GLU A 103 3.97 -8.23 13.94
N LYS A 104 3.87 -8.73 15.18
CA LYS A 104 4.94 -8.92 16.16
C LYS A 104 6.28 -9.26 15.50
N SER A 105 7.32 -8.52 15.88
CA SER A 105 8.68 -9.02 15.88
C SER A 105 8.79 -10.23 16.81
N GLU A 106 8.52 -11.43 16.30
CA GLU A 106 8.88 -12.69 16.96
C GLU A 106 10.32 -13.07 16.57
N GLY A 107 11.22 -13.10 17.59
CA GLY A 107 12.55 -13.73 17.56
C GLY A 107 13.64 -12.91 16.85
N LEU A 108 14.83 -12.73 17.40
CA LEU A 108 15.61 -13.58 18.30
C LEU A 108 16.41 -12.74 19.30
#